data_AF-Q5NZ03-F1
#
_entry.id   AF-Q5NZ03-F1
#
_cell.length_a   1.000
_cell.length_b   1.000
_cell.length_c   1.000
_cell.angle_alpha   90.00
_cell.angle_beta   90.00
_cell.angle_gamma   90.00
#
_symmetry.space_group_name_H-M   'P 1'
#
loop_
_entity.id
_entity.type
_entity.pdbx_description
1 polymer ?
#
loop_
_entity_poly.entity_id
_entity_poly.type
_entity_poly.pdbx_seq_one_letter_code
_entity_poly.pdbx_strand_id
1 'polypeptide(L)'
;MINPTMPTDPAKPRYADHEGVIGHLAAEIWDHLWPWSRAGFQQQRAVHAAGLAIAVAASLVWVLAAMGQLHAGAVIGWWFGWSVFEVIVRLGSKPYVKEGPWWGRRYRVANTMDMICYVGFKNLLIGAALFIALKSFGLLVL
;
A
#
# COMPACT_ATOMS: atom_id res chain seq x y z
N MET A 1 -10.00 8.27 -26.17
CA MET A 1 -8.89 7.92 -27.09
C MET A 1 -7.79 7.31 -26.27
N ILE A 2 -7.34 6.10 -26.61
CA ILE A 2 -6.17 5.46 -25.99
C ILE A 2 -4.97 6.36 -26.26
N ASN A 3 -4.29 6.81 -25.22
CA ASN A 3 -3.06 7.58 -25.39
C ASN A 3 -1.98 6.60 -25.91
N PRO A 4 -1.43 6.77 -27.12
CA PRO A 4 -0.47 5.82 -27.70
C PRO A 4 0.85 5.75 -26.92
N THR A 5 1.09 6.68 -25.98
CA THR A 5 2.25 6.64 -25.09
C THR A 5 2.00 5.91 -23.78
N MET A 6 0.81 5.32 -23.55
CA MET A 6 0.48 4.64 -22.30
C MET A 6 0.20 3.15 -22.52
N PRO A 7 0.78 2.26 -21.68
CA PRO A 7 0.57 0.81 -21.81
C PRO A 7 -0.88 0.35 -21.60
N THR A 8 -1.65 1.08 -20.80
CA THR A 8 -3.06 0.78 -20.49
C THR A 8 -3.89 2.06 -20.46
N ASP A 9 -5.21 1.89 -20.38
CA ASP A 9 -6.16 3.01 -20.41
C ASP A 9 -5.91 4.03 -19.29
N PRO A 10 -6.12 5.33 -19.58
CA PRO A 10 -6.06 6.38 -18.56
C PRO A 10 -7.03 6.08 -17.41
N ALA A 11 -6.55 6.22 -16.18
CA ALA A 11 -7.37 6.17 -14.98
C ALA A 11 -7.45 7.56 -14.35
N LYS A 12 -8.56 7.86 -13.68
CA LYS A 12 -8.71 9.09 -12.90
C LYS A 12 -9.01 8.75 -11.45
N PRO A 13 -8.02 8.84 -10.53
CA PRO A 13 -8.28 8.69 -9.11
C PRO A 13 -9.25 9.76 -8.62
N ARG A 14 -10.13 9.42 -7.66
CA ARG A 14 -11.11 10.38 -7.11
C ARG A 14 -10.44 11.58 -6.45
N TYR A 15 -9.23 11.41 -5.91
CA TYR A 15 -8.47 12.47 -5.25
C TYR A 15 -7.66 13.34 -6.22
N ALA A 16 -7.56 12.95 -7.51
CA ALA A 16 -6.77 13.69 -8.49
C ALA A 16 -7.33 15.10 -8.78
N ASP A 17 -8.60 15.34 -8.42
CA ASP A 17 -9.30 16.61 -8.61
C ASP A 17 -9.16 17.58 -7.42
N HIS A 18 -8.41 17.23 -6.36
CA HIS A 18 -8.22 18.16 -5.25
C HIS A 18 -7.43 19.40 -5.67
N GLU A 19 -8.03 20.57 -5.44
CA GLU A 19 -7.41 21.87 -5.61
C GLU A 19 -6.49 22.19 -4.41
N GLY A 20 -5.29 22.72 -4.70
CA GLY A 20 -4.28 23.08 -3.70
C GLY A 20 -3.22 22.01 -3.42
N VAL A 21 -1.97 22.45 -3.23
CA VAL A 21 -0.79 21.58 -3.09
C VAL A 21 -0.86 20.71 -1.82
N ILE A 22 -1.22 21.30 -0.68
CA ILE A 22 -1.27 20.60 0.60
C ILE A 22 -2.40 19.57 0.61
N GLY A 23 -3.59 19.95 0.14
CA GLY A 23 -4.75 19.07 0.05
C GLY A 23 -4.48 17.87 -0.87
N HIS A 24 -3.82 18.12 -2.00
CA HIS A 24 -3.40 17.06 -2.92
C HIS A 24 -2.39 16.12 -2.27
N LEU A 25 -1.35 16.64 -1.60
CA LEU A 25 -0.33 15.81 -0.95
C LEU A 25 -0.93 14.93 0.15
N ALA A 26 -1.79 15.51 1.01
CA ALA A 26 -2.47 14.76 2.06
C ALA A 26 -3.35 13.65 1.48
N ALA A 27 -4.09 13.95 0.41
CA ALA A 27 -4.94 12.98 -0.26
C ALA A 27 -4.12 11.88 -0.97
N GLU A 28 -2.96 12.23 -1.52
CA GLU A 28 -2.04 11.28 -2.14
C GLU A 28 -1.44 10.34 -1.09
N ILE A 29 -0.94 10.87 0.03
CA ILE A 29 -0.42 10.06 1.15
C ILE A 29 -1.51 9.12 1.65
N TRP A 30 -2.72 9.64 1.88
CA TRP A 30 -3.84 8.83 2.32
C TRP A 30 -4.17 7.72 1.33
N ASP A 31 -4.21 8.02 0.02
CA ASP A 31 -4.50 7.02 -0.99
C ASP A 31 -3.44 5.92 -1.10
N HIS A 32 -2.17 6.28 -0.88
CA HIS A 32 -1.04 5.36 -0.95
C HIS A 32 -0.98 4.46 0.29
N LEU A 33 -1.22 5.00 1.48
CA LEU A 33 -1.19 4.25 2.75
C LEU A 33 -2.46 3.46 3.02
N TRP A 34 -3.63 3.97 2.61
CA TRP A 34 -4.91 3.33 2.84
C TRP A 34 -5.28 2.45 1.64
N PRO A 35 -5.23 1.11 1.72
CA PRO A 35 -5.49 0.25 0.56
C PRO A 35 -6.95 0.21 0.13
N TRP A 36 -7.90 0.54 1.03
CA TRP A 36 -9.33 0.39 0.75
C TRP A 36 -9.97 1.61 0.08
N SER A 37 -11.08 1.41 -0.63
CA SER A 37 -11.93 2.49 -1.17
C SER A 37 -13.40 2.24 -0.82
N ARG A 38 -14.21 3.31 -0.68
CA ARG A 38 -15.66 3.20 -0.41
C ARG A 38 -16.40 2.41 -1.49
N ALA A 39 -15.96 2.51 -2.74
CA ALA A 39 -16.54 1.77 -3.86
C ALA A 39 -16.21 0.27 -3.77
N GLY A 40 -14.95 -0.09 -3.45
CA GLY A 40 -14.55 -1.48 -3.24
C GLY A 40 -15.25 -2.12 -2.04
N PHE A 41 -15.49 -1.35 -0.97
CA PHE A 41 -16.15 -1.83 0.25
C PHE A 41 -17.58 -2.34 -0.01
N GLN A 42 -18.33 -1.71 -0.92
CA GLN A 42 -19.68 -2.16 -1.27
C GLN A 42 -19.68 -3.45 -2.09
N GLN A 43 -18.62 -3.69 -2.87
CA GLN A 43 -18.54 -4.81 -3.81
C GLN A 43 -17.94 -6.08 -3.18
N GLN A 44 -17.09 -5.96 -2.15
CA GLN A 44 -16.38 -7.12 -1.54
C GLN A 44 -16.25 -7.03 0.01
N ARG A 45 -17.37 -6.86 0.72
CA ARG A 45 -17.40 -6.67 2.19
C ARG A 45 -16.59 -7.69 2.99
N ALA A 46 -16.60 -8.98 2.61
CA ALA A 46 -15.86 -10.04 3.30
C ALA A 46 -14.33 -9.88 3.19
N VAL A 47 -13.82 -9.53 2.01
CA VAL A 47 -12.39 -9.29 1.78
C VAL A 47 -11.91 -8.06 2.57
N HIS A 48 -12.76 -7.04 2.68
CA HIS A 48 -12.46 -5.84 3.46
C HIS A 48 -12.46 -6.10 4.98
N ALA A 49 -13.40 -6.90 5.49
CA ALA A 49 -13.44 -7.28 6.91
C ALA A 49 -12.21 -8.13 7.30
N ALA A 50 -11.85 -9.12 6.46
CA ALA A 50 -10.61 -9.86 6.61
C ALA A 50 -9.40 -8.92 6.56
N GLY A 51 -9.41 -7.93 5.67
CA GLY A 51 -8.35 -6.93 5.58
C GLY A 51 -8.17 -6.06 6.79
N LEU A 52 -9.25 -5.63 7.42
CA LEU A 52 -9.17 -4.87 8.67
C LEU A 52 -8.53 -5.70 9.78
N ALA A 53 -8.89 -6.97 9.89
CA ALA A 53 -8.28 -7.89 10.85
C ALA A 53 -6.77 -8.08 10.59
N ILE A 54 -6.37 -8.26 9.33
CA ILE A 54 -4.96 -8.39 8.95
C ILE A 54 -4.20 -7.08 9.22
N ALA A 55 -4.81 -5.91 8.99
CA ALA A 55 -4.20 -4.61 9.26
C ALA A 55 -3.94 -4.38 10.76
N VAL A 56 -4.91 -4.76 11.59
CA VAL A 56 -4.76 -4.75 13.05
C VAL A 56 -3.63 -5.70 13.45
N ALA A 57 -3.62 -6.93 12.94
CA ALA A 57 -2.58 -7.88 13.25
C ALA A 57 -1.18 -7.42 12.76
N ALA A 58 -1.08 -6.72 11.62
CA ALA A 58 0.17 -6.07 11.17
C ALA A 58 0.63 -4.97 12.10
N SER A 59 -0.30 -4.16 12.60
CA SER A 59 0.03 -3.14 13.61
C SER A 59 0.52 -3.79 14.90
N LEU A 60 -0.12 -4.88 15.34
CA LEU A 60 0.28 -5.62 16.55
C LEU A 60 1.65 -6.28 16.40
N VAL A 61 1.98 -6.83 15.23
CA VAL A 61 3.31 -7.43 14.99
C VAL A 61 4.43 -6.41 15.14
N TRP A 62 4.25 -5.18 14.66
CA TRP A 62 5.25 -4.12 14.88
C TRP A 62 5.37 -3.72 16.35
N VAL A 63 4.26 -3.64 17.09
CA VAL A 63 4.28 -3.36 18.54
C VAL A 63 4.97 -4.48 19.31
N LEU A 64 4.63 -5.73 19.03
CA LEU A 64 5.24 -6.90 19.68
C LEU A 64 6.74 -7.00 19.34
N ALA A 65 7.13 -6.69 18.11
CA ALA A 65 8.53 -6.59 17.73
C ALA A 65 9.26 -5.47 18.51
N ALA A 66 8.63 -4.30 18.68
CA ALA A 66 9.19 -3.21 19.47
C ALA A 66 9.32 -3.54 20.96
N MET A 67 8.48 -4.45 21.48
CA MET A 67 8.57 -4.97 22.85
C MET A 67 9.58 -6.12 23.00
N GLY A 68 10.31 -6.48 21.95
CA GLY A 68 11.23 -7.60 21.95
C GLY A 68 10.55 -8.97 22.10
N GLN A 69 9.28 -9.09 21.70
CA GLN A 69 8.48 -10.32 21.83
C GLN A 69 8.42 -11.14 20.53
N LEU A 70 8.93 -10.61 19.41
CA LEU A 70 8.90 -11.28 18.12
C LEU A 70 10.28 -11.32 17.47
N HIS A 71 10.58 -12.47 16.88
CA HIS A 71 11.79 -12.71 16.12
C HIS A 71 11.76 -12.01 14.76
N ALA A 72 12.92 -11.62 14.24
CA ALA A 72 13.10 -10.98 12.95
C ALA A 72 12.34 -11.68 11.81
N GLY A 73 12.44 -13.02 11.73
CA GLY A 73 11.79 -13.81 10.70
C GLY A 73 10.26 -13.73 10.73
N ALA A 74 9.67 -13.65 11.93
CA ALA A 74 8.23 -13.50 12.10
C ALA A 74 7.74 -12.13 11.60
N VAL A 75 8.50 -11.06 11.90
CA VAL A 75 8.20 -9.70 11.42
C VAL A 75 8.23 -9.64 9.90
N ILE A 76 9.29 -10.20 9.29
CA ILE A 76 9.45 -10.24 7.83
C ILE A 76 8.33 -11.06 7.17
N GLY A 77 8.06 -12.27 7.67
CA GLY A 77 7.01 -13.13 7.14
C GLY A 77 5.63 -12.49 7.21
N TRP A 78 5.34 -11.82 8.33
CA TRP A 78 4.08 -11.09 8.49
C TRP A 78 3.96 -9.89 7.56
N TRP A 79 5.03 -9.10 7.44
CA TRP A 79 5.06 -7.94 6.54
C TRP A 79 4.94 -8.34 5.06
N PHE A 80 5.52 -9.48 4.69
CA PHE A 80 5.31 -10.10 3.38
C PHE A 80 3.84 -10.49 3.17
N GLY A 81 3.22 -11.14 4.17
CA GLY A 81 1.80 -11.48 4.14
C GLY A 81 0.89 -10.26 3.95
N TRP A 82 1.17 -9.17 4.69
CA TRP A 82 0.50 -7.87 4.49
C TRP A 82 0.64 -7.35 3.05
N SER A 83 1.84 -7.47 2.46
CA SER A 83 2.11 -7.00 1.10
C SER A 83 1.32 -7.78 0.05
N VAL A 84 1.25 -9.11 0.17
CA VAL A 84 0.43 -9.95 -0.73
C VAL A 84 -1.05 -9.60 -0.59
N PHE A 85 -1.53 -9.44 0.65
CA PHE A 85 -2.90 -9.05 0.91
C PHE A 85 -3.25 -7.70 0.28
N GLU A 86 -2.35 -6.72 0.41
CA GLU A 86 -2.56 -5.40 -0.15
C GLU A 86 -2.63 -5.40 -1.68
N VAL A 87 -1.85 -6.22 -2.38
CA VAL A 87 -1.96 -6.41 -3.83
C VAL A 87 -3.39 -6.84 -4.21
N ILE A 88 -3.94 -7.82 -3.51
CA ILE A 88 -5.30 -8.35 -3.77
C ILE A 88 -6.35 -7.26 -3.58
N VAL A 89 -6.29 -6.54 -2.45
CA VAL A 89 -7.26 -5.48 -2.14
C VAL A 89 -7.16 -4.32 -3.13
N ARG A 90 -5.95 -3.88 -3.48
CA ARG A 90 -5.78 -2.75 -4.40
C ARG A 90 -6.21 -3.12 -5.82
N LEU A 91 -6.00 -4.36 -6.28
CA LEU A 91 -6.57 -4.81 -7.55
C LEU A 91 -8.10 -4.73 -7.58
N GLY A 92 -8.78 -5.07 -6.48
CA GLY A 92 -10.24 -5.00 -6.41
C GLY A 92 -10.82 -3.60 -6.18
N SER A 93 -10.07 -2.71 -5.53
CA SER A 93 -10.63 -1.45 -5.01
C SER A 93 -9.97 -0.16 -5.55
N LYS A 94 -8.73 -0.25 -6.02
CA LYS A 94 -7.89 0.83 -6.55
C LYS A 94 -6.98 0.33 -7.69
N PRO A 95 -7.52 -0.22 -8.80
CA PRO A 95 -6.73 -0.84 -9.87
C PRO A 95 -6.08 0.21 -10.79
N TYR A 96 -5.29 1.12 -10.21
CA TYR A 96 -4.59 2.15 -10.95
C TYR A 96 -3.20 2.39 -10.36
N VAL A 97 -2.27 2.77 -11.23
CA VAL A 97 -0.90 3.18 -10.88
C VAL A 97 -0.60 4.51 -11.53
N LYS A 98 0.38 5.20 -10.94
CA LYS A 98 0.90 6.46 -11.45
C LYS A 98 1.90 6.18 -12.57
N GLU A 99 1.81 6.96 -13.65
CA GLU A 99 2.65 6.85 -14.82
C GLU A 99 3.67 7.97 -14.92
N GLY A 100 4.90 7.60 -15.25
CA GLY A 100 6.03 8.51 -15.29
C GLY A 100 6.57 8.83 -13.89
N PRO A 101 7.18 10.01 -13.69
CA PRO A 101 7.74 10.37 -12.41
C PRO A 101 6.70 10.36 -11.29
N TRP A 102 7.10 9.93 -10.09
CA TRP A 102 6.20 9.81 -8.95
C TRP A 102 5.58 11.14 -8.52
N TRP A 103 6.11 12.29 -8.92
CA TRP A 103 5.52 13.63 -8.70
C TRP A 103 4.54 14.07 -9.78
N GLY A 104 4.33 13.26 -10.83
CA GLY A 104 3.40 13.56 -11.92
C GLY A 104 1.92 13.53 -11.50
N ARG A 105 0.99 13.55 -12.44
CA ARG A 105 -0.45 13.35 -12.18
C ARG A 105 -1.13 12.47 -13.23
N ARG A 106 -0.32 11.70 -13.95
CA ARG A 106 -0.81 10.75 -14.96
C ARG A 106 -1.05 9.44 -14.24
N TYR A 107 -2.24 8.87 -14.44
CA TYR A 107 -2.59 7.57 -13.90
C TYR A 107 -3.12 6.68 -15.01
N ARG A 108 -2.86 5.39 -14.91
CA ARG A 108 -3.40 4.37 -15.81
C ARG A 108 -3.94 3.18 -15.03
N VAL A 109 -4.77 2.38 -15.69
CA VAL A 109 -5.27 1.13 -15.11
C VAL A 109 -4.11 0.18 -14.85
N ALA A 110 -4.02 -0.35 -13.64
CA ALA A 110 -2.94 -1.26 -13.25
C ALA A 110 -3.23 -2.68 -13.72
N ASN A 111 -2.24 -3.33 -14.34
CA ASN A 111 -2.24 -4.79 -14.45
C ASN A 111 -1.73 -5.42 -13.14
N THR A 112 -1.75 -6.75 -13.06
CA THR A 112 -1.30 -7.49 -11.87
C THR A 112 0.16 -7.21 -11.52
N MET A 113 1.05 -7.18 -12.52
CA MET A 113 2.48 -6.93 -12.30
C MET A 113 2.75 -5.50 -11.85
N ASP A 114 2.02 -4.52 -12.39
CA ASP A 114 2.10 -3.13 -11.95
C ASP A 114 1.75 -3.02 -10.46
N MET A 115 0.70 -3.72 -10.02
CA MET A 115 0.29 -3.69 -8.62
C MET A 115 1.31 -4.39 -7.72
N ILE A 116 1.86 -5.54 -8.15
CA ILE A 116 2.92 -6.24 -7.42
C ILE A 116 4.15 -5.33 -7.26
N CYS A 117 4.61 -4.71 -8.34
CA CYS A 117 5.75 -3.80 -8.30
C CYS A 117 5.47 -2.57 -7.43
N TYR A 118 4.29 -1.96 -7.57
CA TYR A 118 3.89 -0.78 -6.83
C TYR A 118 3.78 -1.06 -5.32
N VAL A 119 3.06 -2.11 -4.92
CA VAL A 119 2.90 -2.49 -3.51
C VAL A 119 4.21 -3.03 -2.95
N GLY A 120 4.91 -3.88 -3.70
CA GLY A 120 6.19 -4.46 -3.29
C GLY A 120 7.23 -3.39 -3.02
N PHE A 121 7.38 -2.41 -3.90
CA PHE A 121 8.34 -1.33 -3.72
C PHE A 121 8.04 -0.48 -2.47
N LYS A 122 6.80 0.01 -2.32
CA LYS A 122 6.46 0.88 -1.18
C LYS A 122 6.53 0.12 0.15
N ASN A 123 6.03 -1.12 0.19
CA ASN A 123 6.03 -1.89 1.43
C ASN A 123 7.44 -2.34 1.77
N LEU A 124 8.29 -2.67 0.79
CA LEU A 124 9.70 -2.93 1.05
C LEU A 124 10.39 -1.73 1.71
N LEU A 125 10.20 -0.52 1.18
CA LEU A 125 10.79 0.69 1.76
C LEU A 125 10.30 0.95 3.19
N ILE A 126 8.99 0.86 3.41
CA ILE A 126 8.40 1.06 4.74
C ILE A 126 8.90 -0.01 5.72
N GLY A 127 8.83 -1.29 5.32
CA GLY A 127 9.26 -2.41 6.14
C GLY A 127 10.75 -2.35 6.47
N ALA A 128 11.59 -2.02 5.49
CA ALA A 128 13.03 -1.85 5.70
C ALA A 128 13.32 -0.70 6.68
N ALA A 129 12.66 0.46 6.51
CA ALA A 129 12.84 1.60 7.41
C ALA A 129 12.45 1.26 8.86
N LEU A 130 11.29 0.61 9.05
CA LEU A 130 10.82 0.18 10.37
C LEU A 130 11.76 -0.86 10.99
N PHE A 131 12.16 -1.87 10.21
CA PHE A 131 13.05 -2.92 10.67
C PHE A 131 14.42 -2.38 11.08
N ILE A 132 15.00 -1.49 10.27
CA ILE A 132 16.27 -0.82 10.58
C ILE A 132 16.12 0.00 11.86
N ALA A 133 15.05 0.78 12.00
CA ALA A 133 14.82 1.56 13.22
C ALA A 133 14.74 0.67 14.47
N LEU A 134 13.94 -0.40 14.45
CA LEU A 134 13.84 -1.34 15.58
C LEU A 134 15.17 -1.98 15.93
N LYS A 135 15.95 -2.39 14.90
CA LYS A 135 17.28 -2.94 15.09
C LYS A 135 18.25 -1.91 15.68
N SER A 136 18.22 -0.67 15.22
CA SER A 136 19.06 0.43 15.70
C SER A 136 18.77 0.79 17.17
N PHE A 137 17.52 0.65 17.62
CA PHE A 137 17.14 0.85 19.02
C PHE A 137 17.35 -0.39 19.92
N GLY A 138 17.85 -1.50 19.37
CA GLY A 138 18.05 -2.75 20.13
C GLY A 138 16.75 -3.43 20.56
N LEU A 139 15.62 -3.08 19.91
CA LEU A 139 14.30 -3.59 20.25
C LEU A 139 13.98 -4.91 19.54
N LEU A 140 14.69 -5.22 18.46
CA LEU A 140 14.42 -6.37 17.61
C LEU A 140 15.13 -7.63 18.11
N VAL A 141 14.37 -8.70 18.36
CA VAL A 141 14.94 -10.03 18.64
C VAL A 141 15.36 -10.65 17.32
N LEU A 142 16.65 -10.96 17.19
CA LEU A 142 17.24 -11.46 15.95
C LEU A 142 16.94 -12.93 15.72
#